data_AF-A0A6J4Q8V0-F1
#
_entry.id   AF-A0A6J4Q8V0-F1
#
_cell.length_a   1.000
_cell.length_b   1.000
_cell.length_c   1.000
_cell.angle_alpha   90.00
_cell.angle_beta   90.00
_cell.angle_gamma   90.00
#
_symmetry.space_group_name_H-M   'P 1'
#
loop_
_entity.id
_entity.type
_entity.pdbx_description
1 polymer ?
#
loop_
_entity_poly.entity_id
_entity_poly.type
_entity_poly.pdbx_seq_one_letter_code
_entity_poly.pdbx_strand_id
1 'polypeptide(L)'
;MADVGSGALLPISDEPKVQAAVREGAALTIFSGDKLLGGPQAGIAVGESRWISTMRRHPLARALRADKLCLAALEATLAAYLEGVAPEELPTLKMLHASAEEMKHKAERLAAEISRVVPSFAVDVAPSVARSGGGTLPTYEIPSYAVRLESEDVDILAESLRSGDPPVVGRVGESRLWLDVRTLLDGDEDAILGALEVLHG
;
A
#
# COMPACT_ATOMS: atom_id res chain seq x y z
N MET A 1 -22.51 14.07 -11.68
CA MET A 1 -21.40 14.04 -10.70
C MET A 1 -20.99 12.58 -10.57
N ALA A 2 -19.70 12.30 -10.56
CA ALA A 2 -19.15 10.97 -10.36
C ALA A 2 -18.30 10.97 -9.08
N ASP A 3 -18.50 9.97 -8.23
CA ASP A 3 -17.56 9.65 -7.17
C ASP A 3 -16.79 8.40 -7.61
N VAL A 4 -15.50 8.58 -7.90
CA VAL A 4 -14.62 7.49 -8.34
C VAL A 4 -13.93 6.85 -7.14
N GLY A 5 -13.92 7.51 -5.98
CA GLY A 5 -13.47 6.96 -4.69
C GLY A 5 -11.98 6.63 -4.58
N SER A 6 -11.47 5.75 -5.45
CA SER A 6 -10.12 5.17 -5.44
C SER A 6 -9.04 6.08 -6.01
N GLY A 7 -9.40 6.97 -6.94
CA GLY A 7 -8.44 7.88 -7.57
C GLY A 7 -7.51 7.22 -8.59
N ALA A 8 -7.88 6.05 -9.12
CA ALA A 8 -7.09 5.36 -10.13
C ALA A 8 -6.85 6.23 -11.37
N LEU A 9 -5.59 6.53 -11.67
CA LEU A 9 -5.17 7.17 -12.91
C LEU A 9 -4.60 6.19 -13.94
N LEU A 10 -4.10 5.04 -13.47
CA LEU A 10 -3.60 3.93 -14.27
C LEU A 10 -4.57 2.75 -14.22
N PRO A 11 -4.51 1.83 -15.20
CA PRO A 11 -5.33 0.62 -15.18
C PRO A 11 -4.94 -0.27 -13.99
N ILE A 12 -5.87 -0.49 -13.05
CA ILE A 12 -5.71 -1.40 -11.92
C ILE A 12 -6.98 -2.24 -11.83
N SER A 13 -6.92 -3.49 -12.28
CA SER A 13 -8.10 -4.36 -12.34
C SER A 13 -9.29 -3.68 -13.03
N ASP A 14 -10.49 -3.85 -12.50
CA ASP A 14 -11.75 -3.24 -12.96
C ASP A 14 -12.02 -1.86 -12.33
N GLU A 15 -11.06 -1.22 -11.67
CA GLU A 15 -11.31 0.08 -11.04
C GLU A 15 -11.59 1.19 -12.08
N PRO A 16 -12.65 1.98 -11.87
CA PRO A 16 -12.94 3.11 -12.74
C PRO A 16 -11.81 4.13 -12.69
N LYS A 17 -11.24 4.42 -13.87
CA LYS A 17 -10.26 5.50 -13.99
C LYS A 17 -10.93 6.87 -13.85
N VAL A 18 -10.29 7.77 -13.12
CA VAL A 18 -10.76 9.17 -13.00
C VAL A 18 -10.97 9.81 -14.37
N GLN A 19 -10.06 9.56 -15.31
CA GLN A 19 -10.14 10.12 -16.66
C GLN A 19 -11.31 9.53 -17.47
N ALA A 20 -11.78 8.31 -17.16
CA ALA A 20 -12.95 7.74 -17.82
C ALA A 20 -14.22 8.51 -17.44
N ALA A 21 -14.45 8.71 -16.13
CA ALA A 21 -15.59 9.48 -15.63
C ALA A 21 -15.63 10.91 -16.23
N VAL A 22 -14.47 11.56 -16.37
CA VAL A 22 -14.38 12.88 -17.02
C VAL A 22 -14.74 12.81 -18.50
N ARG A 23 -14.22 11.83 -19.26
CA ARG A 23 -14.52 11.66 -20.70
C ARG A 23 -15.98 11.30 -20.95
N GLU A 24 -16.61 10.58 -20.04
CA GLU A 24 -18.04 10.24 -20.08
C GLU A 24 -18.96 11.43 -19.77
N GLY A 25 -18.40 12.61 -19.49
CA GLY A 25 -19.14 13.85 -19.33
C GLY A 25 -19.57 14.15 -17.90
N ALA A 26 -18.90 13.56 -16.90
CA ALA A 26 -19.13 13.94 -15.51
C ALA A 26 -18.80 15.42 -15.31
N ALA A 27 -19.82 16.22 -14.98
CA ALA A 27 -19.66 17.65 -14.69
C ALA A 27 -18.73 17.95 -13.50
N LEU A 28 -18.61 16.98 -12.59
CA LEU A 28 -17.75 17.00 -11.41
C LEU A 28 -17.41 15.55 -11.06
N THR A 29 -16.13 15.27 -10.85
CA THR A 29 -15.57 13.98 -10.43
C THR A 29 -14.79 14.18 -9.14
N ILE A 30 -15.05 13.35 -8.12
CA ILE A 30 -14.34 13.38 -6.83
C ILE A 30 -13.66 12.05 -6.54
N PHE A 31 -12.53 12.08 -5.82
CA PHE A 31 -11.76 10.90 -5.42
C PHE A 31 -10.75 11.20 -4.31
N SER A 32 -10.24 10.14 -3.66
CA SER A 32 -9.18 10.22 -2.66
C SER A 32 -7.78 10.28 -3.27
N GLY A 33 -6.86 11.01 -2.64
CA GLY A 33 -5.45 11.11 -3.06
C GLY A 33 -4.53 10.04 -2.48
N ASP A 34 -4.91 9.39 -1.38
CA ASP A 34 -4.12 8.42 -0.60
C ASP A 34 -4.47 6.96 -0.87
N LYS A 35 -5.23 6.71 -1.95
CA LYS A 35 -5.61 5.36 -2.38
C LYS A 35 -4.82 4.95 -3.61
N LEU A 36 -5.47 4.72 -4.75
CA LEU A 36 -4.83 4.28 -5.98
C LEU A 36 -4.12 5.41 -6.75
N LEU A 37 -4.23 6.65 -6.27
CA LEU A 37 -3.35 7.73 -6.70
C LEU A 37 -1.96 7.61 -6.05
N GLY A 38 -1.81 6.94 -4.91
CA GLY A 38 -0.53 6.75 -4.23
C GLY A 38 0.09 8.02 -3.63
N GLY A 39 -0.71 9.07 -3.41
CA GLY A 39 -0.29 10.35 -2.85
C GLY A 39 -0.68 10.52 -1.38
N PRO A 40 -0.71 11.78 -0.87
CA PRO A 40 -1.09 12.07 0.51
C PRO A 40 -2.61 12.02 0.71
N GLN A 41 -3.04 12.02 1.98
CA GLN A 41 -4.45 12.16 2.33
C GLN A 41 -5.01 13.47 1.78
N ALA A 42 -5.90 13.35 0.80
CA ALA A 42 -6.52 14.48 0.11
C ALA A 42 -7.87 14.09 -0.48
N GLY A 43 -8.80 15.05 -0.49
CA GLY A 43 -10.01 14.98 -1.31
C GLY A 43 -9.80 15.81 -2.58
N ILE A 44 -9.86 15.16 -3.74
CA ILE A 44 -9.59 15.79 -5.04
C ILE A 44 -10.89 15.92 -5.81
N ALA A 45 -11.09 17.07 -6.45
CA ALA A 45 -12.25 17.35 -7.28
C ALA A 45 -11.82 17.94 -8.62
N VAL A 46 -12.27 17.33 -9.72
CA VAL A 46 -11.98 17.75 -11.09
C VAL A 46 -13.28 17.86 -11.88
N GLY A 47 -13.41 18.84 -12.77
CA GLY A 47 -14.63 19.02 -13.55
C GLY A 47 -14.83 20.45 -14.04
N GLU A 48 -16.08 20.80 -14.31
CA GLU A 48 -16.41 22.10 -14.88
C GLU A 48 -16.11 23.27 -13.93
N SER A 49 -15.61 24.37 -14.51
CA SER A 49 -15.19 25.56 -13.75
C SER A 49 -16.30 26.15 -12.88
N ARG A 50 -17.57 26.08 -13.29
CA ARG A 50 -18.70 26.60 -12.49
C ARG A 50 -18.85 25.88 -11.14
N TRP A 51 -18.63 24.56 -11.11
CA TRP A 51 -18.76 23.74 -9.90
C TRP A 51 -17.57 23.94 -8.98
N ILE A 52 -16.35 23.88 -9.52
CA ILE A 52 -15.12 24.14 -8.75
C ILE A 52 -15.14 25.55 -8.14
N SER A 53 -15.55 26.56 -8.91
CA SER A 53 -15.65 27.94 -8.40
C SER A 53 -16.69 28.09 -7.30
N THR A 54 -17.79 27.34 -7.38
CA THR A 54 -18.83 27.33 -6.34
C THR A 54 -18.31 26.73 -5.04
N MET A 55 -17.64 25.57 -5.12
CA MET A 55 -16.98 24.94 -3.97
C MET A 55 -15.94 25.85 -3.32
N ARG A 56 -15.08 26.52 -4.12
CA ARG A 56 -14.04 27.42 -3.61
C ARG A 56 -14.57 28.63 -2.85
N ARG A 57 -15.79 29.09 -3.16
CA ARG A 57 -16.45 30.20 -2.46
C ARG A 57 -17.21 29.77 -1.20
N HIS A 58 -17.41 28.47 -1.00
CA HIS A 58 -18.15 27.98 0.15
C HIS A 58 -17.35 28.21 1.44
N PRO A 59 -17.97 28.64 2.56
CA PRO A 59 -17.26 28.89 3.82
C PRO A 59 -16.44 27.70 4.32
N LEU A 60 -16.91 26.47 4.08
CA LEU A 60 -16.18 25.24 4.44
C LEU A 60 -14.85 25.07 3.69
N ALA A 61 -14.63 25.70 2.54
CA ALA A 61 -13.38 25.59 1.79
C ALA A 61 -12.17 26.05 2.62
N ARG A 62 -12.37 27.00 3.54
CA ARG A 62 -11.30 27.44 4.46
C ARG A 62 -11.01 26.41 5.54
N ALA A 63 -12.03 25.71 6.03
CA ALA A 63 -11.90 24.67 7.05
C ALA A 63 -11.28 23.38 6.47
N LEU A 64 -11.59 23.06 5.21
CA LEU A 64 -11.12 21.87 4.50
C LEU A 64 -9.84 22.10 3.68
N ARG A 65 -9.18 23.25 3.85
CA ARG A 65 -8.01 23.60 3.05
C ARG A 65 -6.83 22.69 3.41
N ALA A 66 -6.27 22.02 2.41
CA ALA A 66 -5.04 21.25 2.54
C ALA A 66 -3.90 22.11 3.11
N ASP A 67 -3.08 21.51 3.97
CA ASP A 67 -1.87 22.15 4.48
C ASP A 67 -0.73 22.12 3.44
N LYS A 68 0.38 22.80 3.76
CA LYS A 68 1.52 22.96 2.86
C LYS A 68 2.21 21.64 2.53
N LEU A 69 2.29 20.71 3.48
CA LEU A 69 2.92 19.40 3.27
C LEU A 69 2.06 18.52 2.38
N CYS A 70 0.74 18.50 2.61
CA CYS A 70 -0.21 17.81 1.74
C CYS A 70 -0.11 18.32 0.30
N LEU A 71 -0.09 19.65 0.09
CA LEU A 71 0.05 20.22 -1.26
C LEU A 71 1.39 19.88 -1.92
N ALA A 72 2.50 19.94 -1.19
CA ALA A 72 3.82 19.59 -1.73
C ALA A 72 3.93 18.11 -2.10
N ALA A 73 3.41 17.21 -1.25
CA ALA A 73 3.38 15.78 -1.53
C ALA A 73 2.46 15.44 -2.71
N LEU A 74 1.31 16.11 -2.83
CA LEU A 74 0.41 15.94 -3.97
C LEU A 74 1.03 16.44 -5.27
N GLU A 75 1.76 17.56 -5.24
CA GLU A 75 2.50 18.08 -6.40
C GLU A 75 3.55 17.08 -6.88
N ALA A 76 4.39 16.56 -5.96
CA ALA A 76 5.39 15.54 -6.29
C ALA A 76 4.74 14.25 -6.85
N THR A 77 3.62 13.82 -6.25
CA THR A 77 2.85 12.66 -6.73
C THR A 77 2.40 12.86 -8.18
N LEU A 78 1.79 14.00 -8.48
CA LEU A 78 1.30 14.31 -9.82
C LEU A 78 2.44 14.53 -10.83
N ALA A 79 3.58 15.06 -10.40
CA ALA A 79 4.78 15.19 -11.23
C ALA A 79 5.30 13.80 -11.68
N ALA A 80 5.37 12.82 -10.77
CA ALA A 80 5.75 11.45 -11.12
C ALA A 80 4.82 10.84 -12.20
N TYR A 81 3.52 11.13 -12.16
CA TYR A 81 2.58 10.72 -13.22
C TYR A 81 2.84 11.41 -14.55
N LEU A 82 3.18 12.71 -14.54
CA LEU A 82 3.48 13.47 -15.75
C LEU A 82 4.80 13.02 -16.40
N GLU A 83 5.79 12.66 -15.58
CA GLU A 83 7.10 12.17 -16.00
C GLU A 83 7.06 10.68 -16.43
N GLY A 84 6.00 9.97 -16.08
CA GLY A 84 5.80 8.56 -16.43
C GLY A 84 6.55 7.57 -15.54
N VAL A 85 7.05 8.04 -14.38
CA VAL A 85 7.81 7.24 -13.40
C VAL A 85 6.98 6.81 -12.19
N ALA A 86 5.68 7.17 -12.17
CA ALA A 86 4.78 6.85 -11.07
C ALA A 86 4.69 5.35 -10.72
N PRO A 87 4.59 4.40 -11.69
CA PRO A 87 4.55 2.97 -11.36
C PRO A 87 5.78 2.48 -10.59
N GLU A 88 6.94 3.08 -10.82
CA GLU A 88 8.22 2.69 -10.24
C GLU A 88 8.53 3.45 -8.95
N GLU A 89 8.15 4.73 -8.85
CA GLU A 89 8.51 5.61 -7.73
C GLU A 89 7.44 5.72 -6.65
N LEU A 90 6.15 5.63 -6.99
CA LEU A 90 5.09 5.74 -5.98
C LEU A 90 4.95 4.38 -5.26
N PRO A 91 5.16 4.32 -3.93
CA PRO A 91 5.19 3.04 -3.21
C PRO A 91 3.95 2.18 -3.43
N THR A 92 2.75 2.78 -3.36
CA THR A 92 1.49 2.07 -3.60
C THR A 92 1.46 1.42 -4.98
N LEU A 93 1.87 2.14 -6.03
CA LEU A 93 1.86 1.60 -7.39
C LEU A 93 2.95 0.56 -7.60
N LYS A 94 4.15 0.78 -7.06
CA LYS A 94 5.27 -0.17 -7.12
C LYS A 94 4.87 -1.50 -6.49
N MET A 95 4.25 -1.46 -5.31
CA MET A 95 3.75 -2.65 -4.62
C MET A 95 2.68 -3.39 -5.44
N LEU A 96 1.70 -2.66 -6.00
CA LEU A 96 0.59 -3.24 -6.78
C LEU A 96 1.05 -3.85 -8.11
N HIS A 97 2.01 -3.23 -8.80
CA HIS A 97 2.44 -3.68 -10.13
C HIS A 97 3.56 -4.71 -10.11
N ALA A 98 4.27 -4.89 -8.99
CA ALA A 98 5.29 -5.92 -8.90
C ALA A 98 4.70 -7.31 -9.16
N SER A 99 5.38 -8.11 -9.96
CA SER A 99 4.94 -9.43 -10.35
C SER A 99 4.96 -10.42 -9.18
N ALA A 100 4.22 -11.53 -9.31
CA ALA A 100 4.28 -12.62 -8.34
C ALA A 100 5.68 -13.26 -8.28
N GLU A 101 6.40 -13.29 -9.40
CA GLU A 101 7.77 -13.85 -9.45
C GLU A 101 8.77 -12.97 -8.70
N GLU A 102 8.65 -11.65 -8.79
CA GLU A 102 9.45 -10.73 -7.98
C GLU A 102 9.18 -10.92 -6.48
N MET A 103 7.92 -11.13 -6.08
CA MET A 103 7.60 -11.43 -4.68
C MET A 103 8.15 -12.77 -4.23
N LYS A 104 8.09 -13.79 -5.10
CA LYS A 104 8.65 -15.10 -4.80
C LYS A 104 10.14 -14.98 -4.50
N HIS A 105 10.91 -14.35 -5.40
CA HIS A 105 12.34 -14.13 -5.20
C HIS A 105 12.63 -13.29 -3.94
N LYS A 106 11.81 -12.28 -3.65
CA LYS A 106 11.94 -11.46 -2.43
C LYS A 106 11.72 -12.29 -1.17
N ALA A 107 10.67 -13.12 -1.14
CA ALA A 107 10.38 -14.00 -0.02
C ALA A 107 11.46 -15.09 0.16
N GLU A 108 11.98 -15.66 -0.92
CA GLU A 108 13.07 -16.65 -0.87
C GLU A 108 14.36 -16.06 -0.29
N ARG A 109 14.73 -14.83 -0.68
CA ARG A 109 15.90 -14.15 -0.09
C ARG A 109 15.70 -13.91 1.40
N LEU A 110 14.58 -13.29 1.78
CA LEU A 110 14.29 -12.98 3.18
C LEU A 110 14.23 -14.26 4.04
N ALA A 111 13.61 -15.32 3.55
CA ALA A 111 13.56 -16.60 4.26
C ALA A 111 14.97 -17.19 4.49
N ALA A 112 15.83 -17.16 3.46
CA ALA A 112 17.21 -17.65 3.58
C ALA A 112 18.02 -16.83 4.60
N GLU A 113 17.81 -15.51 4.65
CA GLU A 113 18.46 -14.65 5.63
C GLU A 113 17.96 -14.91 7.05
N ILE A 114 16.65 -15.03 7.25
CA ILE A 114 16.09 -15.37 8.56
C ILE A 114 16.62 -16.72 9.04
N SER A 115 16.62 -17.76 8.19
CA SER A 115 17.15 -19.07 8.56
C SER A 115 18.63 -19.05 8.93
N ARG A 116 19.42 -18.14 8.34
CA ARG A 116 20.83 -17.96 8.66
C ARG A 116 21.03 -17.25 9.99
N VAL A 117 20.23 -16.21 10.24
CA VAL A 117 20.39 -15.32 11.39
C VAL A 117 19.74 -15.90 12.65
N VAL A 118 18.59 -16.55 12.50
CA VAL A 118 17.81 -17.12 13.61
C VAL A 118 17.44 -18.58 13.31
N PRO A 119 18.40 -19.51 13.41
CA PRO A 119 18.24 -20.90 12.96
C PRO A 119 17.24 -21.72 13.79
N SER A 120 16.76 -21.21 14.93
CA SER A 120 15.75 -21.87 15.76
C SER A 120 14.34 -21.77 15.18
N PHE A 121 14.07 -20.81 14.30
CA PHE A 121 12.78 -20.71 13.63
C PHE A 121 12.75 -21.66 12.43
N ALA A 122 11.70 -22.46 12.34
CA ALA A 122 11.37 -23.12 11.08
C ALA A 122 10.72 -22.09 10.15
N VAL A 123 11.34 -21.91 8.98
CA VAL A 123 10.98 -20.88 8.00
C VAL A 123 10.71 -21.55 6.66
N ASP A 124 9.63 -21.16 6.00
CA ASP A 124 9.38 -21.51 4.60
C ASP A 124 8.73 -20.36 3.83
N VAL A 125 8.67 -20.52 2.51
CA VAL A 125 8.02 -19.58 1.59
C VAL A 125 6.77 -20.22 1.03
N ALA A 126 5.67 -19.45 1.00
CA ALA A 126 4.41 -19.90 0.41
C ALA A 126 3.76 -18.83 -0.46
N PRO A 127 2.99 -19.24 -1.48
CA PRO A 127 2.09 -18.33 -2.18
C PRO A 127 1.12 -17.66 -1.20
N SER A 128 0.91 -16.38 -1.38
CA SER A 128 -0.05 -15.59 -0.62
C SER A 128 -0.92 -14.74 -1.55
N VAL A 129 -1.97 -14.16 -1.00
CA VAL A 129 -2.86 -13.25 -1.72
C VAL A 129 -2.89 -11.94 -0.96
N ALA A 130 -2.32 -10.91 -1.58
CA ALA A 130 -2.46 -9.55 -1.09
C ALA A 130 -3.79 -8.95 -1.57
N ARG A 131 -4.35 -8.05 -0.78
CA ARG A 131 -5.55 -7.29 -1.12
C ARG A 131 -5.28 -5.81 -0.89
N SER A 132 -5.59 -4.98 -1.87
CA SER A 132 -5.38 -3.54 -1.77
C SER A 132 -6.46 -2.89 -0.90
N GLY A 133 -6.26 -2.80 0.41
CA GLY A 133 -7.03 -1.94 1.32
C GLY A 133 -8.42 -2.43 1.77
N GLY A 134 -8.78 -2.13 3.02
CA GLY A 134 -10.08 -2.46 3.63
C GLY A 134 -11.26 -1.59 3.22
N GLY A 135 -11.10 -0.65 2.27
CA GLY A 135 -12.12 0.34 1.90
C GLY A 135 -12.28 0.64 0.39
N THR A 136 -11.37 0.19 -0.47
CA THR A 136 -11.47 0.28 -1.94
C THR A 136 -10.88 -0.99 -2.52
N LEU A 137 -11.54 -1.67 -3.46
CA LEU A 137 -11.18 -3.01 -3.96
C LEU A 137 -11.05 -4.12 -2.88
N PRO A 138 -12.08 -4.38 -2.04
CA PRO A 138 -12.01 -5.48 -1.07
C PRO A 138 -11.85 -6.86 -1.72
N THR A 139 -12.12 -6.99 -3.02
CA THR A 139 -12.07 -8.24 -3.78
C THR A 139 -10.93 -8.31 -4.81
N TYR A 140 -10.08 -7.28 -4.94
CA TYR A 140 -8.94 -7.38 -5.86
C TYR A 140 -7.84 -8.21 -5.21
N GLU A 141 -7.70 -9.43 -5.70
CA GLU A 141 -6.69 -10.38 -5.26
C GLU A 141 -5.43 -10.21 -6.11
N ILE A 142 -4.33 -9.93 -5.43
CA ILE A 142 -3.02 -9.73 -6.04
C ILE A 142 -2.15 -10.90 -5.63
N PRO A 143 -1.79 -11.80 -6.56
CA PRO A 143 -0.90 -12.91 -6.27
C PRO A 143 0.42 -12.41 -5.66
N SER A 144 0.84 -13.00 -4.56
CA SER A 144 2.03 -12.62 -3.81
C SER A 144 2.71 -13.86 -3.22
N TYR A 145 3.76 -13.62 -2.44
CA TYR A 145 4.43 -14.63 -1.63
C TYR A 145 4.67 -14.09 -0.23
N ALA A 146 4.71 -14.99 0.74
CA ALA A 146 5.00 -14.66 2.12
C ALA A 146 6.09 -15.58 2.67
N VAL A 147 6.86 -15.04 3.59
CA VAL A 147 7.69 -15.84 4.50
C VAL A 147 6.82 -16.27 5.67
N ARG A 148 6.87 -17.56 6.00
CA ARG A 148 6.13 -18.14 7.12
C ARG A 148 7.09 -18.57 8.22
N LEU A 149 6.79 -18.15 9.43
CA LEU A 149 7.52 -18.53 10.64
C LEU A 149 6.65 -19.46 11.47
N GLU A 150 7.19 -20.62 11.84
CA GLU A 150 6.59 -21.49 12.85
C GLU A 150 7.02 -21.06 14.25
N SER A 151 6.11 -21.21 15.21
CA SER A 151 6.36 -20.98 16.63
C SER A 151 5.51 -21.95 17.44
N GLU A 152 5.97 -22.35 18.63
CA GLU A 152 5.12 -23.11 19.57
C GLU A 152 3.87 -22.32 19.94
N ASP A 153 4.03 -21.00 20.14
CA ASP A 153 2.95 -20.04 20.31
C ASP A 153 3.10 -18.90 19.30
N VAL A 154 2.33 -18.99 18.21
CA VAL A 154 2.35 -18.02 17.12
C VAL A 154 1.73 -16.68 17.51
N ASP A 155 0.78 -16.67 18.44
CA ASP A 155 0.12 -15.46 18.89
C ASP A 155 1.07 -14.62 19.76
N ILE A 156 1.83 -15.28 20.64
CA ILE A 156 2.91 -14.63 21.42
C ILE A 156 4.00 -14.10 20.49
N LEU A 157 4.45 -14.86 19.48
CA LEU A 157 5.45 -14.39 18.52
C LEU A 157 4.94 -13.12 17.81
N ALA A 158 3.71 -13.16 17.31
CA ALA A 158 3.10 -12.04 16.61
C ALA A 158 2.94 -10.81 17.54
N GLU A 159 2.54 -11.01 18.80
CA GLU A 159 2.44 -9.93 19.79
C GLU A 159 3.80 -9.32 20.13
N SER A 160 4.82 -10.16 20.29
CA SER A 160 6.18 -9.74 20.61
C SER A 160 6.78 -8.90 19.48
N LEU A 161 6.62 -9.36 18.23
CA LEU A 161 7.04 -8.60 17.04
C LEU A 161 6.27 -7.29 16.89
N ARG A 162 4.95 -7.28 17.12
CA ARG A 162 4.15 -6.04 17.07
C ARG A 162 4.50 -5.04 18.16
N SER A 163 5.02 -5.50 19.29
CA SER A 163 5.39 -4.67 20.43
C SER A 163 6.88 -4.28 20.44
N GLY A 164 7.65 -4.80 19.48
CA GLY A 164 9.07 -4.48 19.30
C GLY A 164 9.32 -3.10 18.70
N ASP A 165 10.60 -2.74 18.58
CA ASP A 165 11.07 -1.52 17.93
C ASP A 165 12.14 -1.85 16.87
N PRO A 166 11.83 -1.75 15.56
CA PRO A 166 10.53 -1.35 15.00
C PRO A 166 9.47 -2.46 15.15
N PRO A 167 8.17 -2.09 15.18
CA PRO A 167 7.09 -3.07 15.22
C PRO A 167 6.96 -3.80 13.88
N VAL A 168 6.90 -5.13 13.94
CA VAL A 168 6.69 -5.99 12.76
C VAL A 168 5.30 -6.62 12.83
N VAL A 169 4.48 -6.40 11.80
CA VAL A 169 3.10 -6.89 11.74
C VAL A 169 2.95 -7.93 10.64
N GLY A 170 2.60 -9.14 11.03
CA GLY A 170 2.22 -10.22 10.12
C GLY A 170 0.80 -10.72 10.35
N ARG A 171 0.35 -11.65 9.52
CA ARG A 171 -0.94 -12.34 9.64
C ARG A 171 -0.73 -13.71 10.29
N VAL A 172 -1.48 -14.01 11.35
CA VAL A 172 -1.50 -15.36 11.93
C VAL A 172 -2.48 -16.24 11.14
N GLY A 173 -2.07 -17.46 10.81
CA GLY A 173 -2.92 -18.46 10.15
C GLY A 173 -2.18 -19.75 9.89
N GLU A 174 -2.90 -20.88 9.88
CA GLU A 174 -2.29 -22.22 9.72
C GLU A 174 -1.18 -22.50 10.75
N SER A 175 -1.37 -22.02 11.99
CA SER A 175 -0.38 -22.10 13.08
C SER A 175 0.97 -21.46 12.76
N ARG A 176 1.00 -20.49 11.84
CA ARG A 176 2.20 -19.79 11.38
C ARG A 176 1.99 -18.29 11.32
N LEU A 177 3.07 -17.54 11.48
CA LEU A 177 3.09 -16.10 11.23
C LEU A 177 3.49 -15.85 9.77
N TRP A 178 2.62 -15.18 9.03
CA TRP A 178 2.82 -14.86 7.62
C TRP A 178 3.27 -13.41 7.47
N LEU A 179 4.44 -13.23 6.87
CA LEU A 179 5.00 -11.94 6.49
C LEU A 179 4.94 -11.84 4.97
N ASP A 180 3.88 -11.22 4.44
CA ASP A 180 3.72 -11.01 3.00
C ASP A 180 4.71 -9.94 2.52
N VAL A 181 5.56 -10.29 1.57
CA VAL A 181 6.67 -9.40 1.16
C VAL A 181 6.23 -8.26 0.24
N ARG A 182 4.97 -8.28 -0.20
CA ARG A 182 4.33 -7.26 -1.05
C ARG A 182 4.44 -5.85 -0.50
N THR A 183 4.23 -5.72 0.80
CA THR A 183 4.11 -4.42 1.48
C THR A 183 5.41 -3.96 2.14
N LEU A 184 6.50 -4.70 1.94
CA LEU A 184 7.81 -4.34 2.47
C LEU A 184 8.46 -3.28 1.57
N LEU A 185 8.84 -2.16 2.15
CA LEU A 185 9.69 -1.13 1.57
C LEU A 185 11.17 -1.51 1.65
N ASP A 186 12.00 -0.73 0.98
CA ASP A 186 13.45 -0.88 1.05
C ASP A 186 13.89 -0.59 2.50
N GLY A 187 14.59 -1.54 3.13
CA GLY A 187 15.01 -1.49 4.54
C GLY A 187 14.10 -2.24 5.53
N ASP A 188 12.87 -2.60 5.15
CA ASP A 188 11.98 -3.35 6.06
C ASP A 188 12.47 -4.79 6.32
N GLU A 189 13.21 -5.38 5.38
CA GLU A 189 13.82 -6.70 5.54
C GLU A 189 14.83 -6.71 6.70
N ASP A 190 15.67 -5.67 6.80
CA ASP A 190 16.64 -5.51 7.90
C ASP A 190 15.93 -5.31 9.25
N ALA A 191 14.84 -4.55 9.27
CA ALA A 191 14.01 -4.36 10.45
C ALA A 191 13.39 -5.67 10.96
N ILE A 192 12.92 -6.53 10.04
CA ILE A 192 12.40 -7.87 10.38
C ILE A 192 13.50 -8.74 10.99
N LEU A 193 14.69 -8.77 10.38
CA LEU A 193 15.82 -9.55 10.87
C LEU A 193 16.22 -9.11 12.28
N GLY A 194 16.39 -7.80 12.51
CA GLY A 194 16.75 -7.26 13.82
C GLY A 194 15.70 -7.56 14.90
N ALA A 195 14.41 -7.46 14.56
CA ALA A 195 13.33 -7.79 15.50
C ALA A 195 13.34 -9.29 15.89
N LEU A 196 13.61 -10.18 14.93
CA LEU A 196 13.69 -11.62 15.19
C LEU A 196 14.94 -12.01 15.99
N GLU A 197 16.08 -11.34 15.76
CA GLU A 197 17.30 -11.53 16.57
C GLU A 197 17.05 -11.19 18.04
N VAL A 198 16.37 -10.08 18.33
CA VAL A 198 16.07 -9.66 19.71
C VAL A 198 15.17 -10.66 20.43
N LEU A 199 14.24 -11.30 19.74
CA LEU A 199 13.35 -12.31 20.35
C LEU A 199 14.05 -13.66 20.57
N HIS A 200 15.19 -13.88 19.91
CA HIS A 200 16.00 -15.08 20.06
C HIS A 200 17.06 -14.95 21.16
N GLY A 201 17.60 -13.75 21.36
CA GLY A 201 18.63 -13.45 22.38
C GLY A 201 18.09 -13.39 23.80
#